data_AF-A0AAR5P0Z7-F1
#
_entry.id   AF-A0AAR5P0Z7-F1
#
_cell.length_a   1.000
_cell.length_b   1.000
_cell.length_c   1.000
_cell.angle_alpha   90.00
_cell.angle_beta   90.00
_cell.angle_gamma   90.00
#
_symmetry.space_group_name_H-M   'P 1'
#
loop_
_entity.id
_entity.type
_entity.pdbx_description
1 polymer ?
#
loop_
_entity_poly.entity_id
_entity_poly.type
_entity_poly.pdbx_seq_one_letter_code
_entity_poly.pdbx_strand_id
1 'polypeptide(L)'
;MLLDYMNDKIAPRYWRPNHEIKACFKCNVSFVSGQNRVVPSKHHCRSCGEGFCGSCSSKKCPVPHRGWKESERVCDACFDELEGRGQSLIANISEEQLSGEVTPRYIGERLVHAISAIKYVYDVPKNCIKEYVRPSYWTPDSKCINCVLCNNPFRAQLPLHHCRDCGKGVCDNCSTSRKPVPMKGWDSPVRVCDTCR
;
A
#
# COMPACT_ATOMS: atom_id res chain seq x y z
N MET A 1 9.98 13.84 -11.80
CA MET A 1 9.39 15.07 -11.18
C MET A 1 7.88 14.87 -11.03
N LEU A 2 7.31 15.23 -9.88
CA LEU A 2 5.94 14.94 -9.39
C LEU A 2 5.53 13.45 -9.34
N LEU A 3 5.55 12.73 -10.46
CA LEU A 3 5.18 11.31 -10.53
C LEU A 3 6.15 10.42 -9.73
N ASP A 4 7.45 10.71 -9.77
CA ASP A 4 8.44 10.03 -8.92
C ASP A 4 8.12 10.23 -7.43
N TYR A 5 7.77 11.46 -7.03
CA TYR A 5 7.46 11.78 -5.63
C TYR A 5 6.19 11.06 -5.15
N MET A 6 5.14 11.00 -5.97
CA MET A 6 3.92 10.24 -5.65
C MET A 6 4.20 8.74 -5.54
N ASN A 7 5.01 8.19 -6.45
CA ASN A 7 5.42 6.79 -6.39
C ASN A 7 6.24 6.48 -5.14
N ASP A 8 7.08 7.41 -4.68
CA ASP A 8 7.89 7.25 -3.47
C ASP A 8 7.03 7.20 -2.20
N LYS A 9 5.85 7.83 -2.18
CA LYS A 9 4.93 7.78 -1.03
C LYS A 9 4.24 6.43 -0.84
N ILE A 10 4.15 5.63 -1.88
CA ILE A 10 3.52 4.31 -1.86
C ILE A 10 4.53 3.17 -2.01
N ALA A 11 5.83 3.48 -2.10
CA ALA A 11 6.89 2.49 -2.21
C ALA A 11 7.19 1.87 -0.83
N PRO A 12 7.58 0.58 -0.79
CA PRO A 12 8.10 -0.01 0.44
C PRO A 12 9.29 0.80 0.99
N ARG A 13 9.42 0.90 2.31
CA ARG A 13 10.44 1.75 2.95
C ARG A 13 11.87 1.38 2.60
N TYR A 14 12.14 0.11 2.29
CA TYR A 14 13.46 -0.36 1.89
C TYR A 14 13.82 -0.01 0.44
N TRP A 15 12.88 0.54 -0.34
CA TRP A 15 13.19 0.98 -1.69
C TRP A 15 13.88 2.31 -1.67
N ARG A 16 14.95 2.41 -2.46
CA ARG A 16 15.57 3.68 -2.72
C ARG A 16 14.58 4.59 -3.44
N PRO A 17 14.34 5.82 -2.97
CA PRO A 17 13.40 6.73 -3.60
C PRO A 17 13.74 6.97 -5.07
N ASN A 18 12.72 7.02 -5.92
CA ASN A 18 12.86 7.22 -7.37
C ASN A 18 13.70 8.45 -7.70
N HIS A 19 13.55 9.52 -6.93
CA HIS A 19 14.27 10.77 -7.16
C HIS A 19 15.77 10.66 -6.84
N GLU A 20 16.19 9.71 -6.02
CA GLU A 20 17.60 9.47 -5.66
C GLU A 20 18.31 8.50 -6.62
N ILE A 21 17.55 7.69 -7.36
CA ILE A 21 18.11 6.74 -8.34
C ILE A 21 18.49 7.50 -9.62
N LYS A 22 19.76 7.89 -9.73
CA LYS A 22 20.32 8.60 -10.89
C LYS A 22 21.01 7.70 -11.92
N ALA A 23 21.40 6.50 -11.51
CA ALA A 23 22.05 5.52 -12.37
C ALA A 23 21.71 4.09 -11.92
N CYS A 24 21.92 3.12 -12.80
CA CYS A 24 21.77 1.70 -12.47
C CYS A 24 22.78 1.30 -11.39
N PHE A 25 22.31 0.67 -10.32
CA PHE A 25 23.14 0.25 -9.19
C PHE A 25 24.21 -0.80 -9.56
N LYS A 26 24.00 -1.57 -10.65
CA LYS A 26 24.98 -2.56 -11.14
C LYS A 26 25.94 -1.97 -12.18
N CYS A 27 25.42 -1.43 -13.28
CA CYS A 27 26.23 -1.03 -14.44
C CYS A 27 26.46 0.48 -14.56
N ASN A 28 25.93 1.28 -13.63
CA ASN A 28 26.04 2.74 -13.60
C ASN A 28 25.54 3.47 -14.85
N VAL A 29 24.74 2.83 -15.71
CA VAL A 29 24.08 3.54 -16.82
C VAL A 29 23.19 4.64 -16.26
N SER A 30 23.35 5.86 -16.80
CA SER A 30 22.61 7.03 -16.32
C SER A 30 21.12 6.94 -16.64
N PHE A 31 20.29 7.29 -15.67
CA PHE A 31 18.84 7.52 -15.83
C PHE A 31 18.49 9.00 -15.94
N VAL A 32 19.48 9.89 -15.91
CA VAL A 32 19.27 11.32 -16.06
C VAL A 32 19.24 11.65 -17.55
N SER A 33 18.13 12.23 -18.02
CA SER A 33 18.02 12.76 -19.39
C SER A 33 19.08 13.83 -19.63
N GLY A 34 19.98 13.58 -20.57
CA GLY A 34 20.83 14.58 -21.20
C GLY A 34 20.34 14.90 -22.61
N GLN A 35 20.79 16.02 -23.19
CA GLN A 35 20.46 16.37 -24.57
C GLN A 35 20.93 15.24 -25.51
N ASN A 36 19.97 14.57 -26.16
CA ASN A 36 20.15 13.60 -27.22
C ASN A 36 20.58 12.16 -26.86
N ARG A 37 20.27 11.66 -25.66
CA ARG A 37 20.47 10.23 -25.30
C ARG A 37 19.15 9.51 -24.99
N VAL A 38 19.01 8.30 -25.54
CA VAL A 38 17.94 7.37 -25.14
C VAL A 38 18.21 6.94 -23.69
N VAL A 39 17.32 7.35 -22.79
CA VAL A 39 17.43 7.02 -21.37
C VAL A 39 16.78 5.66 -21.12
N PRO A 40 17.50 4.68 -20.56
CA PRO A 40 16.90 3.40 -20.22
C PRO A 40 15.85 3.57 -19.12
N SER A 41 14.79 2.76 -19.17
CA SER A 41 13.80 2.73 -18.10
C SER A 41 14.44 2.28 -16.78
N LYS A 42 14.05 2.97 -15.70
CA LYS A 42 14.43 2.66 -14.32
C LYS A 42 13.49 1.61 -13.74
N HIS A 43 14.03 0.64 -13.02
CA HIS A 43 13.28 -0.41 -12.34
C HIS A 43 13.83 -0.66 -10.94
N HIS A 44 12.96 -0.97 -9.98
CA HIS A 44 13.38 -1.42 -8.65
C HIS A 44 13.55 -2.93 -8.59
N CYS A 45 14.56 -3.39 -7.85
CA CYS A 45 14.63 -4.79 -7.40
C CYS A 45 13.68 -5.00 -6.21
N ARG A 46 12.79 -5.98 -6.29
CA ARG A 46 11.82 -6.29 -5.22
C ARG A 46 12.44 -6.91 -3.96
N SER A 47 13.73 -7.28 -4.02
CA SER A 47 14.48 -7.84 -2.87
C SER A 47 15.30 -6.78 -2.14
N CYS A 48 16.19 -6.08 -2.85
CA CYS A 48 17.10 -5.09 -2.26
C CYS A 48 16.60 -3.65 -2.32
N GLY A 49 15.63 -3.32 -3.18
CA GLY A 49 15.07 -1.97 -3.27
C GLY A 49 15.90 -0.95 -4.06
N GLU A 50 17.07 -1.31 -4.59
CA GLU A 50 17.88 -0.43 -5.43
C GLU A 50 17.34 -0.31 -6.87
N GLY A 51 17.82 0.70 -7.59
CA GLY A 51 17.43 1.01 -8.96
C GLY A 51 18.32 0.39 -10.03
N PHE A 52 17.73 -0.26 -11.03
CA PHE A 52 18.41 -1.00 -12.09
C PHE A 52 17.83 -0.69 -13.47
N CYS A 53 18.64 -0.86 -14.51
CA CYS A 53 18.16 -0.87 -15.88
C CYS A 53 17.54 -2.24 -16.20
N GLY A 54 16.85 -2.34 -17.35
CA GLY A 54 16.18 -3.58 -17.76
C GLY A 54 17.11 -4.80 -17.86
N SER A 55 18.35 -4.61 -18.32
CA SER A 55 19.31 -5.71 -18.47
C SER A 55 19.88 -6.23 -17.15
N CYS A 56 20.06 -5.35 -16.15
CA CYS A 56 20.60 -5.72 -14.83
C CYS A 56 19.53 -6.21 -13.85
N SER A 57 18.27 -6.27 -14.30
CA SER A 57 17.13 -6.73 -13.51
C SER A 57 16.16 -7.54 -14.36
N SER A 58 16.67 -8.32 -15.32
CA SER A 58 15.84 -9.03 -16.30
C SER A 58 15.13 -10.25 -15.69
N LYS A 59 15.70 -10.83 -14.63
CA LYS A 59 15.19 -12.04 -13.99
C LYS A 59 14.03 -11.74 -13.04
N LYS A 60 13.22 -12.77 -12.76
CA LYS A 60 12.10 -12.70 -11.82
C LYS A 60 12.04 -13.92 -10.92
N CYS A 61 11.83 -13.72 -9.62
CA CYS A 61 11.58 -14.79 -8.67
C CYS A 61 10.71 -14.28 -7.51
N PRO A 62 10.07 -15.18 -6.73
CA PRO A 62 9.44 -14.79 -5.48
C PRO A 62 10.45 -14.17 -4.50
N VAL A 63 9.98 -13.21 -3.70
CA VAL A 63 10.77 -12.60 -2.62
C VAL A 63 9.99 -12.75 -1.30
N PRO A 64 9.88 -13.98 -0.77
CA PRO A 64 9.01 -14.25 0.37
C PRO A 64 9.41 -13.49 1.61
N HIS A 65 10.71 -13.27 1.85
CA HIS A 65 11.20 -12.52 3.02
C HIS A 65 10.81 -11.03 3.02
N ARG A 66 10.32 -10.49 1.88
CA ARG A 66 9.77 -9.13 1.76
C ARG A 66 8.24 -9.14 1.56
N GLY A 67 7.59 -10.30 1.50
CA GLY A 67 6.13 -10.41 1.30
C GLY A 67 5.69 -10.54 -0.15
N TRP A 68 6.61 -10.57 -1.11
CA TRP A 68 6.27 -10.83 -2.50
C TRP A 68 6.16 -12.34 -2.75
N LYS A 69 4.93 -12.82 -2.81
CA LYS A 69 4.62 -14.26 -2.93
C LYS A 69 4.70 -14.77 -4.37
N GLU A 70 4.53 -13.90 -5.36
CA GLU A 70 4.58 -14.22 -6.79
C GLU A 70 5.95 -13.91 -7.41
N SER A 71 6.13 -14.28 -8.68
CA SER A 71 7.38 -14.05 -9.42
C SER A 71 7.57 -12.56 -9.73
N GLU A 72 8.49 -11.92 -9.01
CA GLU A 72 8.74 -10.49 -9.08
C GLU A 72 10.11 -10.15 -9.63
N ARG A 73 10.24 -8.97 -10.25
CA ARG A 73 11.51 -8.49 -10.81
C ARG A 73 12.57 -8.31 -9.72
N VAL A 74 13.71 -8.95 -9.91
CA VAL A 74 14.89 -8.78 -9.05
C VAL A 74 16.12 -8.49 -9.88
N CYS A 75 17.16 -7.91 -9.26
CA CYS A 75 18.47 -7.81 -9.89
C CYS A 75 19.14 -9.19 -9.95
N ASP A 76 20.14 -9.33 -10.81
CA ASP A 76 20.84 -10.61 -11.02
C ASP A 76 21.40 -11.19 -9.72
N ALA A 77 22.02 -10.35 -8.87
CA ALA A 77 22.59 -10.77 -7.61
C ALA A 77 21.54 -11.32 -6.63
N CYS A 78 20.39 -10.65 -6.49
CA CYS A 78 19.31 -11.12 -5.64
C CYS A 78 18.64 -12.38 -6.21
N PHE A 79 18.58 -12.53 -7.53
CA PHE A 79 18.08 -13.74 -8.14
C PHE A 79 18.97 -14.94 -7.80
N ASP A 80 20.27 -14.80 -8.00
CA ASP A 80 21.25 -15.87 -7.75
C ASP A 80 21.27 -16.26 -6.25
N GLU A 81 21.15 -15.28 -5.34
CA GLU A 81 21.03 -15.54 -3.91
C GLU A 81 19.73 -16.29 -3.54
N LEU A 82 18.60 -15.91 -4.13
CA LEU A 82 17.30 -16.50 -3.83
C LEU A 82 17.12 -17.89 -4.46
N GLU A 83 17.69 -18.14 -5.63
CA GLU A 83 17.78 -19.48 -6.22
C GLU A 83 18.72 -20.39 -5.42
N GLY A 84 19.90 -19.89 -5.05
CA GLY A 84 20.88 -20.66 -4.28
C GLY A 84 20.41 -21.05 -2.87
N ARG A 85 19.43 -20.33 -2.30
CA ARG A 85 18.83 -20.61 -0.99
C ARG A 85 17.63 -21.55 -0.99
N GLY A 86 17.24 -22.11 -2.15
CA GLY A 86 16.27 -23.20 -2.27
C GLY A 86 15.15 -23.17 -1.22
N GLN A 87 14.29 -22.13 -1.23
CA GLN A 87 13.03 -22.02 -0.48
C GLN A 87 13.01 -22.47 1.00
N SER A 88 14.15 -22.51 1.70
CA SER A 88 14.25 -23.10 3.05
C SER A 88 14.16 -22.07 4.17
N LEU A 89 13.29 -21.06 4.04
CA LEU A 89 13.08 -20.03 5.09
C LEU A 89 11.60 -19.70 5.36
N ILE A 90 10.64 -20.46 4.81
CA ILE A 90 9.20 -20.23 5.05
C ILE A 90 8.78 -20.59 6.50
N ALA A 91 9.63 -21.22 7.30
CA ALA A 91 9.21 -21.83 8.57
C ALA A 91 9.01 -20.87 9.77
N ASN A 92 9.46 -19.61 9.75
CA ASN A 92 9.50 -18.81 11.01
C ASN A 92 9.16 -17.30 10.92
N ILE A 93 8.46 -16.83 9.87
CA ILE A 93 8.01 -15.42 9.82
C ILE A 93 6.48 -15.37 9.95
N SER A 94 5.98 -14.84 11.06
CA SER A 94 4.54 -14.66 11.32
C SER A 94 3.89 -13.74 10.28
N GLU A 95 2.72 -14.13 9.75
CA GLU A 95 1.94 -13.42 8.72
C GLU A 95 1.63 -11.95 9.04
N GLU A 96 1.68 -11.57 10.32
CA GLU A 96 1.34 -10.26 10.85
C GLU A 96 2.43 -9.19 10.61
N GLN A 97 3.70 -9.58 10.43
CA GLN A 97 4.82 -8.63 10.31
C GLN A 97 5.16 -8.21 8.87
N LEU A 98 4.65 -8.93 7.87
CA LEU A 98 5.08 -8.81 6.47
C LEU A 98 4.05 -8.16 5.54
N SER A 99 2.77 -8.18 5.95
CA SER A 99 1.63 -7.76 5.12
C SER A 99 1.36 -6.25 5.12
N GLY A 100 2.01 -5.46 5.99
CA GLY A 100 1.72 -4.02 6.11
C GLY A 100 2.39 -3.14 5.04
N GLU A 101 3.66 -3.39 4.71
CA GLU A 101 4.47 -2.41 3.95
C GLU A 101 4.43 -2.59 2.42
N VAL A 102 4.27 -3.81 1.92
CA VAL A 102 4.34 -4.13 0.49
C VAL A 102 2.97 -4.14 -0.19
N THR A 103 1.92 -4.38 0.59
CA THR A 103 0.54 -4.53 0.13
C THR A 103 0.00 -3.34 -0.67
N PRO A 104 0.24 -2.06 -0.28
CA PRO A 104 -0.26 -0.92 -1.06
C PRO A 104 0.30 -0.86 -2.48
N ARG A 105 1.61 -1.14 -2.64
CA ARG A 105 2.27 -1.13 -3.95
C ARG A 105 1.87 -2.34 -4.81
N TYR A 106 1.82 -3.52 -4.20
CA TYR A 106 1.37 -4.75 -4.84
C TYR A 106 -0.03 -4.58 -5.44
N ILE A 107 -0.98 -4.08 -4.66
CA ILE A 107 -2.35 -3.81 -5.12
C ILE A 107 -2.35 -2.75 -6.23
N GLY A 108 -1.59 -1.66 -6.07
CA GLY A 108 -1.50 -0.60 -7.09
C GLY A 108 -1.01 -1.11 -8.46
N GLU A 109 0.05 -1.93 -8.50
CA GLU A 109 0.59 -2.47 -9.75
C GLU A 109 -0.41 -3.42 -10.44
N ARG A 110 -1.13 -4.24 -9.67
CA ARG A 110 -2.15 -5.14 -10.23
C ARG A 110 -3.40 -4.40 -10.73
N LEU A 111 -3.77 -3.30 -10.09
CA LEU A 111 -4.88 -2.48 -10.54
C LEU A 111 -4.58 -1.79 -11.87
N VAL A 112 -3.37 -1.28 -12.10
CA VAL A 112 -3.01 -0.61 -13.36
C VAL A 112 -3.16 -1.54 -14.57
N HIS A 113 -2.80 -2.82 -14.45
CA HIS A 113 -2.98 -3.79 -15.53
C HIS A 113 -4.46 -4.16 -15.76
N ALA A 114 -5.27 -4.20 -14.71
CA ALA A 114 -6.70 -4.49 -14.81
C ALA A 114 -7.53 -3.29 -15.33
N ILE A 115 -7.12 -2.06 -15.01
CA ILE A 115 -7.78 -0.80 -15.41
C ILE A 115 -7.74 -0.61 -16.94
N SER A 116 -6.66 -1.02 -17.61
CA SER A 116 -6.57 -0.94 -19.07
C SER A 116 -7.56 -1.88 -19.78
N ALA A 117 -8.14 -2.87 -19.08
CA ALA A 117 -8.93 -3.91 -19.72
C ALA A 117 -10.44 -3.71 -19.63
N ILE A 118 -11.04 -3.22 -18.53
CA ILE A 118 -12.51 -3.32 -18.37
C ILE A 118 -13.12 -2.19 -17.50
N LYS A 119 -14.11 -1.46 -18.04
CA LYS A 119 -14.92 -0.40 -17.37
C LYS A 119 -15.64 -0.86 -16.08
N TYR A 120 -15.85 -2.17 -15.93
CA TYR A 120 -16.44 -2.82 -14.76
C TYR A 120 -15.51 -2.87 -13.53
N VAL A 121 -14.22 -2.59 -13.71
CA VAL A 121 -13.20 -2.54 -12.64
C VAL A 121 -13.27 -1.21 -11.87
N TYR A 122 -14.31 -0.39 -11.98
CA TYR A 122 -14.45 0.78 -11.09
C TYR A 122 -15.06 0.43 -9.72
N ASP A 123 -15.96 -0.54 -9.66
CA ASP A 123 -16.69 -0.86 -8.42
C ASP A 123 -15.95 -1.86 -7.52
N VAL A 124 -15.21 -2.80 -8.11
CA VAL A 124 -14.45 -3.81 -7.36
C VAL A 124 -13.26 -3.19 -6.58
N PRO A 125 -12.42 -2.30 -7.16
CA PRO A 125 -11.29 -1.71 -6.44
C PRO A 125 -11.72 -0.76 -5.34
N LYS A 126 -12.84 -0.03 -5.50
CA LYS A 126 -13.31 0.90 -4.47
C LYS A 126 -13.64 0.17 -3.17
N ASN A 127 -14.26 -0.99 -3.26
CA ASN A 127 -14.64 -1.77 -2.08
C ASN A 127 -13.43 -2.50 -1.47
N CYS A 128 -12.54 -3.08 -2.29
CA CYS A 128 -11.30 -3.68 -1.79
C CYS A 128 -10.39 -2.63 -1.13
N ILE A 129 -10.14 -1.48 -1.76
CA ILE A 129 -9.32 -0.41 -1.17
C ILE A 129 -9.92 0.09 0.15
N LYS A 130 -11.25 0.22 0.24
CA LYS A 130 -11.91 0.58 1.51
C LYS A 130 -11.65 -0.44 2.61
N GLU A 131 -11.55 -1.72 2.30
CA GLU A 131 -11.28 -2.76 3.30
C GLU A 131 -9.80 -2.80 3.73
N TYR A 132 -8.86 -2.58 2.81
CA TYR A 132 -7.42 -2.60 3.11
C TYR A 132 -6.87 -1.30 3.70
N VAL A 133 -7.49 -0.14 3.43
CA VAL A 133 -7.07 1.17 3.96
C VAL A 133 -7.82 1.53 5.26
N ARG A 134 -8.83 0.73 5.64
CA ARG A 134 -9.55 0.94 6.91
C ARG A 134 -8.60 0.67 8.08
N PRO A 135 -8.46 1.61 9.04
CA PRO A 135 -7.66 1.36 10.24
C PRO A 135 -8.16 0.12 10.98
N SER A 136 -7.25 -0.71 11.50
CA SER A 136 -7.59 -1.99 12.16
C SER A 136 -8.57 -1.86 13.34
N TYR A 137 -8.64 -0.69 13.97
CA TYR A 137 -9.58 -0.41 15.07
C TYR A 137 -11.00 -0.06 14.60
N TRP A 138 -11.24 0.17 13.30
CA TRP A 138 -12.58 0.45 12.76
C TRP A 138 -13.38 -0.82 12.61
N THR A 139 -14.62 -0.79 13.12
CA THR A 139 -15.59 -1.84 12.86
C THR A 139 -15.97 -1.83 11.37
N PRO A 140 -15.87 -2.96 10.66
CA PRO A 140 -16.30 -3.05 9.27
C PRO A 140 -17.77 -2.64 9.08
N ASP A 141 -18.08 -1.99 7.95
CA ASP A 141 -19.44 -1.49 7.69
C ASP A 141 -20.50 -2.60 7.76
N SER A 142 -20.16 -3.80 7.27
CA SER A 142 -21.03 -4.98 7.32
C SER A 142 -21.37 -5.45 8.74
N LYS A 143 -20.58 -5.06 9.74
CA LYS A 143 -20.82 -5.36 11.16
C LYS A 143 -21.51 -4.21 11.89
N CYS A 144 -21.58 -3.02 11.28
CA CYS A 144 -22.26 -1.86 11.83
C CYS A 144 -23.74 -1.88 11.40
N ILE A 145 -24.57 -2.67 12.08
CA ILE A 145 -26.01 -2.76 11.77
C ILE A 145 -26.79 -1.62 12.45
N ASN A 146 -26.40 -1.25 13.66
CA ASN A 146 -27.05 -0.21 14.48
C ASN A 146 -26.01 0.79 15.00
N CYS A 147 -26.42 2.03 15.23
CA CYS A 147 -25.58 3.00 15.93
C CYS A 147 -25.26 2.49 17.33
N VAL A 148 -23.98 2.48 17.71
CA VAL A 148 -23.57 1.93 19.02
C VAL A 148 -24.05 2.75 20.22
N LEU A 149 -24.53 3.99 20.00
CA LEU A 149 -24.98 4.88 21.07
C LEU A 149 -26.51 4.90 21.21
N CYS A 150 -27.25 5.08 20.11
CA CYS A 150 -28.72 5.15 20.15
C CYS A 150 -29.43 3.87 19.67
N ASN A 151 -28.69 2.86 19.22
CA ASN A 151 -29.19 1.60 18.69
C ASN A 151 -30.13 1.70 17.47
N ASN A 152 -30.29 2.89 16.87
CA ASN A 152 -31.06 3.03 15.65
C ASN A 152 -30.37 2.30 14.48
N PRO A 153 -31.11 1.53 13.66
CA PRO A 153 -30.57 0.82 12.52
C PRO A 153 -30.13 1.80 11.44
N PHE A 154 -28.97 1.55 10.83
CA PHE A 154 -28.50 2.37 9.71
C PHE A 154 -29.35 2.13 8.47
N ARG A 155 -29.66 3.21 7.76
CA ARG A 155 -30.49 3.22 6.54
C ARG A 155 -30.17 4.47 5.72
N ALA A 156 -30.75 4.61 4.54
CA ALA A 156 -30.49 5.75 3.66
C ALA A 156 -30.67 7.12 4.37
N GLN A 157 -31.67 7.24 5.26
CA GLN A 157 -31.97 8.46 6.02
C GLN A 157 -31.20 8.57 7.35
N LEU A 158 -30.44 7.54 7.73
CA LEU A 158 -29.56 7.56 8.89
C LEU A 158 -28.22 6.92 8.51
N PRO A 159 -27.34 7.69 7.84
CA PRO A 159 -26.09 7.15 7.31
C PRO A 159 -25.14 6.66 8.42
N LEU A 160 -24.37 5.63 8.07
CA LEU A 160 -23.28 5.13 8.91
C LEU A 160 -22.08 6.08 8.89
N HIS A 161 -21.56 6.40 10.07
CA HIS A 161 -20.27 7.05 10.26
C HIS A 161 -19.43 6.27 11.28
N HIS A 162 -18.11 6.48 11.28
CA HIS A 162 -17.21 5.88 12.26
C HIS A 162 -16.67 6.93 13.23
N CYS A 163 -16.57 6.58 14.50
CA CYS A 163 -15.76 7.37 15.43
C CYS A 163 -14.27 7.19 15.10
N ARG A 164 -13.52 8.28 14.95
CA ARG A 164 -12.08 8.20 14.64
C ARG A 164 -11.20 7.85 15.85
N ASP A 165 -11.79 7.82 17.04
CA ASP A 165 -11.14 7.41 18.29
C ASP A 165 -11.36 5.91 18.56
N CYS A 166 -12.62 5.49 18.75
CA CYS A 166 -12.96 4.10 19.07
C CYS A 166 -13.31 3.20 17.87
N GLY A 167 -13.48 3.75 16.66
CA GLY A 167 -13.74 2.98 15.44
C GLY A 167 -15.14 2.38 15.27
N LYS A 168 -16.05 2.59 16.23
CA LYS A 168 -17.42 2.04 16.20
C LYS A 168 -18.34 2.83 15.25
N GLY A 169 -19.38 2.16 14.74
CA GLY A 169 -20.44 2.74 13.92
C GLY A 169 -21.36 3.66 14.72
N VAL A 170 -21.53 4.90 14.27
CA VAL A 170 -22.34 5.95 14.88
C VAL A 170 -23.13 6.74 13.84
N CYS A 171 -24.30 7.24 14.22
CA CYS A 171 -25.07 8.16 13.38
C CYS A 171 -24.63 9.61 13.60
N ASP A 172 -25.11 10.52 12.74
CA ASP A 172 -24.79 11.95 12.83
C ASP A 172 -25.17 12.55 14.20
N ASN A 173 -26.37 12.25 14.70
CA ASN A 173 -26.86 12.77 15.97
C ASN A 173 -26.04 12.33 17.19
N CYS A 174 -25.36 11.20 17.11
CA CYS A 174 -24.55 10.64 18.20
C CYS A 174 -23.04 10.91 18.02
N SER A 175 -22.66 11.76 17.05
CA SER A 175 -21.27 12.05 16.72
C SER A 175 -21.08 13.47 16.22
N THR A 176 -21.64 14.41 16.96
CA THR A 176 -21.67 15.85 16.60
C THR A 176 -20.31 16.53 16.80
N SER A 177 -19.47 15.97 17.66
CA SER A 177 -18.20 16.57 18.07
C SER A 177 -17.04 16.20 17.14
N ARG A 178 -16.04 17.10 17.08
CA ARG A 178 -14.77 16.86 16.38
C ARG A 178 -13.61 17.22 17.28
N LYS A 179 -12.61 16.33 17.36
CA LYS A 179 -11.36 16.58 18.07
C LYS A 179 -10.19 15.86 17.40
N PRO A 180 -8.93 16.31 17.58
CA PRO A 180 -7.77 15.53 17.19
C PRO A 180 -7.71 14.18 17.92
N VAL A 181 -7.14 13.17 17.27
CA VAL A 181 -6.83 11.87 17.88
C VAL A 181 -5.38 11.49 17.51
N PRO A 182 -4.37 12.16 18.12
CA PRO A 182 -2.97 12.00 17.72
C PRO A 182 -2.45 10.57 17.91
N MET A 183 -2.93 9.87 18.95
CA MET A 183 -2.58 8.46 19.19
C MET A 183 -3.06 7.50 18.08
N LYS A 184 -3.96 7.96 17.20
CA LYS A 184 -4.43 7.23 16.02
C LYS A 184 -3.98 7.91 14.70
N GLY A 185 -3.08 8.88 14.76
CA GLY A 185 -2.54 9.60 13.60
C GLY A 185 -3.43 10.71 13.04
N TRP A 186 -4.39 11.20 13.82
CA TRP A 186 -5.27 12.31 13.42
C TRP A 186 -4.88 13.60 14.14
N ASP A 187 -3.97 14.38 13.54
CA ASP A 187 -3.49 15.63 14.14
C ASP A 187 -4.50 16.79 13.99
N SER A 188 -5.39 16.70 13.01
CA SER A 188 -6.49 17.65 12.79
C SER A 188 -7.81 17.16 13.40
N PRO A 189 -8.76 18.06 13.75
CA PRO A 189 -10.06 17.67 14.28
C PRO A 189 -10.86 16.72 13.37
N VAL A 190 -11.20 15.55 13.89
CA VAL A 190 -11.96 14.50 13.20
C VAL A 190 -13.20 14.10 13.99
N ARG A 191 -14.21 13.52 13.32
CA ARG A 191 -15.47 13.11 13.94
C ARG A 191 -15.25 12.06 15.04
N VAL A 192 -15.77 12.34 16.22
CA VAL A 192 -15.81 11.39 17.34
C VAL A 192 -17.24 11.21 17.83
N CYS A 193 -17.53 10.08 18.46
CA CYS A 193 -18.85 9.87 19.05
C CYS A 193 -18.96 10.62 20.37
N ASP A 194 -20.17 10.80 20.88
CA ASP A 194 -20.40 11.60 22.09
C ASP A 194 -19.77 10.98 23.36
N THR A 195 -19.44 9.68 23.34
CA THR A 195 -18.65 9.02 24.40
C THR A 195 -17.16 9.32 24.30
N CYS A 196 -16.65 9.60 23.10
CA CYS A 196 -15.23 9.87 22.83
C CYS A 196 -14.94 11.36 22.61
N ARG A 197 -15.90 12.26 22.85
CA ARG A 197 -15.69 13.71 22.69
C ARG A 197 -14.72 14.27 23.72
#